data_AF-A0A8I6X7M9-F1
#
_entry.id   AF-A0A8I6X7M9-F1
#
_cell.length_a   1.000
_cell.length_b   1.000
_cell.length_c   1.000
_cell.angle_alpha   90.00
_cell.angle_beta   90.00
_cell.angle_gamma   90.00
#
_symmetry.space_group_name_H-M   'P 1'
#
loop_
_entity.id
_entity.type
_entity.pdbx_description
1 polymer ?
#
loop_
_entity_poly.entity_id
_entity_poly.type
_entity_poly.pdbx_seq_one_letter_code
_entity_poly.pdbx_strand_id
1 'polypeptide(L)'
;MEHFCFLVILSLSALAMALQLTTPCNAIQAQPQPIYDTDGHELTGNNLYNIMPVGRNLSDQCVSPSSFREDQCRVRAILTPCKQFRGTDGYVRIRLAEVSDSSDTEALPRLSTDVVIDFRGVVTSCVYPLQWYVRPENTKQMHVTAGLLTGMEGCKTPAGTCMAEIFMFRVEKHGAGYKLMSCPDAPCRDLVLLDYAGRRYLTVEKDGREPLVVVFKKFHRVTLPPASHPQLG
;
A
#
# COMPACT_ATOMS: atom_id res chain seq x y z
N MET A 1 -42.87 59.93 0.66
CA MET A 1 -41.46 59.62 0.36
C MET A 1 -40.83 58.69 1.40
N GLU A 2 -41.14 58.82 2.69
CA GLU A 2 -40.48 58.03 3.75
C GLU A 2 -40.75 56.52 3.71
N HIS A 3 -41.97 56.10 3.36
CA HIS A 3 -42.33 54.67 3.26
C HIS A 3 -41.55 53.91 2.16
N PHE A 4 -41.15 54.60 1.10
CA PHE A 4 -40.40 54.00 -0.01
C PHE A 4 -38.94 53.74 0.36
N CYS A 5 -38.33 54.65 1.16
CA CYS A 5 -36.98 54.46 1.67
C CYS A 5 -36.88 53.26 2.63
N PHE A 6 -37.88 53.05 3.50
CA PHE A 6 -37.88 51.91 4.42
C PHE A 6 -37.94 50.56 3.71
N LEU A 7 -38.73 50.44 2.63
CA LEU A 7 -38.84 49.20 1.86
C LEU A 7 -37.55 48.87 1.09
N VAL A 8 -36.85 49.89 0.59
CA VAL A 8 -35.55 49.72 -0.10
C VAL A 8 -34.45 49.31 0.89
N ILE A 9 -34.45 49.86 2.11
CA ILE A 9 -33.47 49.49 3.15
C ILE A 9 -33.71 48.07 3.67
N LEU A 10 -34.98 47.66 3.82
CA LEU A 10 -35.35 46.29 4.22
C LEU A 10 -35.00 45.24 3.15
N SER A 11 -35.16 45.56 1.86
CA SER A 11 -34.77 44.63 0.78
C SER A 11 -33.25 44.52 0.63
N LEU A 12 -32.51 45.62 0.79
CA LEU A 12 -31.04 45.62 0.77
C LEU A 12 -30.44 44.85 1.95
N SER A 13 -31.03 44.95 3.14
CA SER A 13 -30.58 44.19 4.32
C SER A 13 -30.91 42.69 4.23
N ALA A 14 -32.06 42.33 3.67
CA ALA A 14 -32.38 40.92 3.40
C ALA A 14 -31.44 40.29 2.35
N LEU A 15 -31.08 41.04 1.31
CA LEU A 15 -30.14 40.58 0.27
C LEU A 15 -28.71 40.42 0.82
N ALA A 16 -28.29 41.31 1.71
CA ALA A 16 -26.98 41.23 2.38
C ALA A 16 -26.88 39.98 3.30
N MET A 17 -27.96 39.62 4.01
CA MET A 17 -27.98 38.39 4.81
C MET A 17 -28.03 37.12 3.96
N ALA A 18 -28.70 37.15 2.79
CA ALA A 18 -28.73 36.02 1.87
C ALA A 18 -27.35 35.74 1.23
N LEU A 19 -26.54 36.77 0.97
CA LEU A 19 -25.17 36.61 0.42
C LEU A 19 -24.17 36.01 1.43
N GLN A 20 -24.42 36.10 2.73
CA GLN A 20 -23.53 35.52 3.74
C GLN A 20 -23.68 33.99 3.88
N LEU A 21 -24.80 33.43 3.43
CA LEU A 21 -25.09 31.99 3.44
C LEU A 21 -24.52 31.24 2.22
N THR A 22 -24.01 31.97 1.22
CA THR A 22 -23.39 31.38 0.02
C THR A 22 -21.87 31.37 0.10
N THR A 23 -21.27 31.51 1.28
CA THR A 23 -19.84 31.30 1.44
C THR A 23 -19.55 29.83 1.09
N PRO A 24 -18.78 29.54 0.02
CA PRO A 24 -18.41 28.18 -0.27
C PRO A 24 -17.64 27.68 0.95
N CYS A 25 -18.15 26.62 1.58
CA CYS A 25 -17.37 25.82 2.50
C CYS A 25 -16.19 25.27 1.68
N ASN A 26 -15.10 26.04 1.64
CA ASN A 26 -13.79 25.54 1.27
C ASN A 26 -13.37 24.59 2.39
N ALA A 27 -14.00 23.42 2.43
CA ALA A 27 -13.45 22.28 3.11
C ALA A 27 -12.15 21.97 2.36
N ILE A 28 -11.05 22.50 2.86
CA ILE A 28 -9.71 22.01 2.54
C ILE A 28 -9.81 20.51 2.79
N GLN A 29 -9.83 19.70 1.72
CA GLN A 29 -9.82 18.25 1.87
C GLN A 29 -8.57 17.92 2.69
N ALA A 30 -8.79 17.50 3.94
CA ALA A 30 -7.71 17.12 4.82
C ALA A 30 -6.94 16.00 4.12
N GLN A 31 -5.63 16.18 3.96
CA GLN A 31 -4.81 15.15 3.35
C GLN A 31 -4.96 13.85 4.14
N PRO A 32 -5.03 12.69 3.47
CA PRO A 32 -5.16 11.43 4.18
C PRO A 32 -3.99 11.22 5.14
N GLN A 33 -4.27 10.56 6.26
CA GLN A 33 -3.29 10.42 7.34
C GLN A 33 -2.07 9.60 6.86
N PRO A 34 -0.86 9.89 7.37
CA PRO A 34 0.31 9.08 7.08
C PRO A 34 0.17 7.64 7.58
N ILE A 35 0.91 6.73 6.96
CA ILE A 35 1.10 5.36 7.44
C ILE A 35 2.44 5.32 8.17
N TYR A 36 2.49 4.69 9.35
CA TYR A 36 3.69 4.63 10.18
C TYR A 36 4.25 3.21 10.25
N ASP A 37 5.57 3.12 10.29
CA ASP A 37 6.28 1.88 10.63
C ASP A 37 6.27 1.63 12.15
N THR A 38 6.80 0.47 12.57
CA THR A 38 6.87 0.06 13.98
C THR A 38 7.72 0.97 14.85
N ASP A 39 8.57 1.81 14.25
CA ASP A 39 9.44 2.75 14.96
C ASP A 39 8.81 4.16 15.01
N GLY A 40 7.60 4.33 14.45
CA GLY A 40 6.87 5.58 14.44
C GLY A 40 7.26 6.54 13.31
N HIS A 41 8.00 6.09 12.30
CA HIS A 41 8.35 6.91 11.13
C HIS A 41 7.33 6.70 10.01
N GLU A 42 7.08 7.75 9.21
CA GLU A 42 6.23 7.63 8.04
C GLU A 42 6.82 6.65 7.02
N LEU A 43 5.94 5.87 6.36
CA LEU A 43 6.34 5.04 5.24
C LEU A 43 6.81 5.92 4.08
N THR A 44 7.88 5.49 3.40
CA THR A 44 8.37 6.14 2.19
C THR A 44 8.49 5.14 1.06
N GLY A 45 8.32 5.60 -0.18
CA GLY A 45 8.38 4.76 -1.39
C GLY A 45 9.77 4.18 -1.68
N ASN A 46 10.83 4.78 -1.13
CA ASN A 46 12.20 4.35 -1.32
C ASN A 46 12.69 3.30 -0.31
N ASN A 47 12.02 3.18 0.83
CA ASN A 47 12.38 2.22 1.88
C ASN A 47 11.77 0.84 1.63
N LEU A 48 12.34 -0.16 2.31
CA LEU A 48 11.87 -1.54 2.29
C LEU A 48 11.27 -1.89 3.65
N TYR A 49 10.16 -2.63 3.63
CA TYR A 49 9.42 -2.99 4.84
C TYR A 49 9.05 -4.47 4.84
N ASN A 50 9.07 -5.10 6.01
CA ASN A 50 8.33 -6.34 6.24
C ASN A 50 6.89 -6.01 6.59
N ILE A 51 5.95 -6.78 6.05
CA ILE A 51 4.55 -6.75 6.46
C ILE A 51 4.34 -7.87 7.48
N MET A 52 4.10 -7.51 8.74
CA MET A 52 4.01 -8.45 9.86
C MET A 52 2.58 -8.47 10.42
N PRO A 53 1.93 -9.63 10.57
CA PRO A 53 0.62 -9.72 11.19
C PRO A 53 0.62 -9.25 12.66
N VAL A 54 -0.46 -8.59 13.06
CA VAL A 54 -0.74 -8.24 14.45
C VAL A 54 -1.53 -9.40 15.07
N GLY A 55 -0.82 -10.32 15.70
CA GLY A 55 -1.44 -11.44 16.42
C GLY A 55 -0.39 -12.28 17.13
N ARG A 56 -0.65 -12.70 18.38
CA ARG A 56 0.35 -13.41 19.21
C ARG A 56 0.88 -14.69 18.55
N ASN A 57 0.05 -15.39 17.77
CA ASN A 57 0.43 -16.64 17.10
C ASN A 57 1.06 -16.40 15.71
N LEU A 58 1.17 -15.15 15.27
CA LEU A 58 1.67 -14.75 13.95
C LEU A 58 2.81 -13.72 14.03
N SER A 59 3.26 -13.36 15.24
CA SER A 59 4.17 -12.23 15.47
C SER A 59 5.58 -12.42 14.90
N ASP A 60 5.96 -13.66 14.58
CA ASP A 60 7.22 -14.01 13.93
C ASP A 60 7.04 -14.34 12.43
N GLN A 61 5.83 -14.16 11.90
CA GLN A 61 5.52 -14.38 10.49
C GLN A 61 5.50 -13.06 9.73
N CYS A 62 5.83 -13.15 8.46
CA CYS A 62 5.88 -12.03 7.53
C CYS A 62 5.20 -12.44 6.22
N VAL A 63 4.59 -11.49 5.54
CA VAL A 63 4.14 -11.70 4.17
C VAL A 63 5.36 -11.83 3.27
N SER A 64 5.40 -12.88 2.45
CA SER A 64 6.54 -13.22 1.62
C SER A 64 6.10 -13.78 0.26
N PRO A 65 6.97 -13.76 -0.76
CA PRO A 65 6.73 -14.54 -1.96
C PRO A 65 6.78 -16.04 -1.60
N SER A 66 5.94 -16.82 -2.26
CA SER A 66 6.04 -18.27 -2.25
C SER A 66 7.29 -18.73 -3.01
N SER A 67 7.66 -19.99 -2.84
CA SER A 67 8.71 -20.63 -3.65
C SER A 67 8.41 -20.47 -5.15
N PHE A 68 9.43 -20.12 -5.92
CA PHE A 68 9.36 -19.98 -7.37
C PHE A 68 9.14 -21.34 -8.02
N ARG A 69 8.35 -21.35 -9.09
CA ARG A 69 8.53 -22.32 -10.17
C ARG A 69 9.41 -21.62 -11.20
N GLU A 70 10.55 -22.23 -11.54
CA GLU A 70 11.67 -21.60 -12.27
C GLU A 70 11.25 -20.90 -13.57
N ASP A 71 10.15 -21.32 -14.20
CA ASP A 71 9.82 -20.92 -15.58
C ASP A 71 8.90 -19.69 -15.72
N GLN A 72 8.35 -19.12 -14.63
CA GLN A 72 7.28 -18.12 -14.76
C GLN A 72 7.41 -16.84 -13.94
N CYS A 73 8.47 -16.68 -13.14
CA CYS A 73 8.72 -15.45 -12.37
C CYS A 73 7.46 -14.85 -11.74
N ARG A 74 6.65 -15.75 -11.18
CA ARG A 74 5.32 -15.49 -10.65
C ARG A 74 5.19 -16.28 -9.37
N VAL A 75 4.83 -15.59 -8.31
CA VAL A 75 4.77 -16.11 -6.95
C VAL A 75 3.52 -15.60 -6.25
N ARG A 76 3.03 -16.36 -5.28
CA ARG A 76 1.89 -15.94 -4.46
C ARG A 76 2.40 -15.31 -3.18
N ALA A 77 1.69 -14.32 -2.65
CA ALA A 77 1.95 -13.81 -1.32
C ALA A 77 1.43 -14.81 -0.27
N ILE A 78 2.30 -15.23 0.64
CA ILE A 78 2.01 -16.18 1.71
C ILE A 78 2.54 -15.65 3.04
N LEU A 79 2.07 -16.19 4.17
CA LEU A 79 2.78 -16.03 5.44
C LEU A 79 3.83 -17.11 5.63
N THR A 80 5.04 -16.69 5.99
CA THR A 80 6.16 -17.55 6.40
C THR A 80 6.88 -16.94 7.59
N PRO A 81 7.67 -17.72 8.36
CA PRO A 81 8.50 -17.15 9.41
C PRO A 81 9.46 -16.09 8.84
N CYS A 82 9.49 -14.90 9.43
CA CYS A 82 10.34 -13.79 8.97
C CYS A 82 11.83 -14.15 8.93
N LYS A 83 12.27 -15.11 9.77
CA LYS A 83 13.65 -15.60 9.83
C LYS A 83 14.07 -16.41 8.60
N GLN A 84 13.12 -16.84 7.77
CA GLN A 84 13.40 -17.62 6.57
C GLN A 84 13.99 -16.75 5.43
N PHE A 85 13.89 -15.43 5.55
CA PHE A 85 14.42 -14.50 4.56
C PHE A 85 15.95 -14.45 4.59
N ARG A 86 16.57 -14.62 3.41
CA ARG A 86 18.00 -14.35 3.23
C ARG A 86 18.14 -12.94 2.65
N GLY A 87 18.91 -12.09 3.32
CA GLY A 87 19.09 -10.69 2.88
C GLY A 87 17.78 -9.91 2.86
N THR A 88 17.40 -9.45 1.67
CA THR A 88 16.20 -8.64 1.40
C THR A 88 15.03 -9.44 0.83
N ASP A 89 15.09 -10.77 0.83
CA ASP A 89 13.96 -11.62 0.43
C ASP A 89 12.73 -11.32 1.31
N GLY A 90 11.54 -11.23 0.72
CA GLY A 90 10.29 -11.02 1.47
C GLY A 90 9.97 -9.56 1.85
N TYR A 91 10.90 -8.63 1.68
CA TYR A 91 10.62 -7.21 1.90
C TYR A 91 9.82 -6.63 0.74
N VAL A 92 8.92 -5.71 1.08
CA VAL A 92 8.12 -4.96 0.11
C VAL A 92 8.54 -3.51 0.03
N ARG A 93 8.27 -2.93 -1.13
CA ARG A 93 8.22 -1.50 -1.36
C ARG A 93 6.77 -1.11 -1.61
N ILE A 94 6.33 0.00 -1.00
CA ILE A 94 4.96 0.53 -1.13
C ILE A 94 5.06 1.94 -1.69
N ARG A 95 4.51 2.19 -2.88
CA ARG A 95 4.58 3.48 -3.58
C ARG A 95 3.19 3.96 -3.93
N LEU A 96 2.97 5.27 -3.98
CA LEU A 96 1.75 5.82 -4.57
C LEU A 96 1.64 5.41 -6.04
N ALA A 97 0.42 5.10 -6.46
CA ALA A 97 0.11 4.77 -7.83
C ALA A 97 0.24 5.99 -8.77
N GLU A 98 0.01 7.21 -8.30
CA GLU A 98 -0.01 8.43 -9.13
C GLU A 98 1.26 9.28 -9.04
N VAL A 99 2.46 8.68 -8.96
CA VAL A 99 3.70 9.48 -9.01
C VAL A 99 4.14 9.67 -10.46
N SER A 100 4.08 10.92 -10.95
CA SER A 100 4.80 11.35 -12.14
C SER A 100 6.29 11.47 -11.80
N ASP A 101 7.16 11.05 -12.72
CA ASP A 101 8.63 11.13 -12.60
C ASP A 101 9.18 12.58 -12.55
N SER A 102 8.36 13.58 -12.22
CA SER A 102 8.63 15.01 -12.48
C SER A 102 8.57 15.92 -11.25
N SER A 103 8.39 15.41 -10.03
CA SER A 103 8.47 16.24 -8.82
C SER A 103 9.56 15.74 -7.88
N ASP A 104 10.52 16.61 -7.56
CA ASP A 104 11.64 16.37 -6.64
C ASP A 104 11.21 16.04 -5.19
N THR A 105 9.91 16.10 -4.90
CA THR A 105 9.33 15.68 -3.62
C THR A 105 8.70 14.31 -3.80
N GLU A 106 9.32 13.28 -3.22
CA GLU A 106 8.79 11.92 -3.19
C GLU A 106 7.43 11.92 -2.49
N ALA A 107 6.36 11.61 -3.23
CA ALA A 107 5.03 11.55 -2.66
C ALA A 107 4.90 10.32 -1.75
N LEU A 108 4.53 10.57 -0.49
CA LEU A 108 4.49 9.55 0.56
C LEU A 108 3.17 8.74 0.54
N PRO A 109 3.22 7.40 0.70
CA PRO A 109 2.02 6.59 0.89
C PRO A 109 1.19 7.05 2.10
N ARG A 110 -0.12 7.23 1.90
CA ARG A 110 -1.07 7.67 2.93
C ARG A 110 -2.27 6.73 2.98
N LEU A 111 -3.02 6.77 4.09
CA LEU A 111 -4.27 6.01 4.19
C LEU A 111 -5.22 6.35 3.04
N SER A 112 -6.04 5.38 2.63
CA SER A 112 -7.06 5.57 1.59
C SER A 112 -6.55 6.08 0.23
N THR A 113 -5.24 6.05 -0.02
CA THR A 113 -4.63 6.35 -1.32
C THR A 113 -4.26 5.06 -2.04
N ASP A 114 -4.39 5.06 -3.37
CA ASP A 114 -4.00 3.92 -4.19
C ASP A 114 -2.49 3.77 -4.21
N VAL A 115 -2.04 2.58 -3.83
CA VAL A 115 -0.63 2.21 -3.76
C VAL A 115 -0.36 0.97 -4.59
N VAL A 116 0.88 0.92 -5.10
CA VAL A 116 1.47 -0.26 -5.71
C VAL A 116 2.45 -0.87 -4.71
N ILE A 117 2.40 -2.19 -4.60
CA ILE A 117 3.26 -2.97 -3.72
C ILE A 117 4.13 -3.87 -4.58
N ASP A 118 5.45 -3.88 -4.35
CA ASP A 118 6.37 -4.78 -5.04
C ASP A 118 7.29 -5.51 -4.07
N PHE A 119 7.47 -6.82 -4.27
CA PHE A 119 8.53 -7.55 -3.57
C PHE A 119 9.87 -7.11 -4.14
N ARG A 120 10.71 -6.57 -3.26
CA ARG A 120 12.10 -6.22 -3.54
C ARG A 120 13.01 -7.23 -2.88
N GLY A 121 14.23 -7.33 -3.40
CA GLY A 121 15.27 -8.09 -2.71
C GLY A 121 15.22 -9.59 -2.91
N VAL A 122 14.21 -10.09 -3.63
CA VAL A 122 14.24 -11.39 -4.29
C VAL A 122 15.30 -11.32 -5.38
N VAL A 123 16.55 -11.67 -5.05
CA VAL A 123 17.58 -11.97 -6.06
C VAL A 123 17.28 -13.37 -6.58
N THR A 124 16.17 -13.51 -7.30
CA THR A 124 15.90 -14.73 -8.05
C THR A 124 16.36 -14.54 -9.48
N SER A 125 16.40 -15.64 -10.21
CA SER A 125 16.53 -15.71 -11.67
C SER A 125 15.64 -14.72 -12.44
N CYS A 126 14.67 -14.08 -11.78
CA CYS A 126 13.71 -13.15 -12.36
C CYS A 126 14.23 -11.75 -12.63
N VAL A 127 15.45 -11.37 -12.16
CA VAL A 127 16.19 -10.11 -12.47
C VAL A 127 15.46 -8.79 -12.11
N TYR A 128 14.14 -8.81 -11.90
CA TYR A 128 13.27 -7.64 -11.77
C TYR A 128 12.40 -7.69 -10.50
N PRO A 129 11.96 -6.52 -9.99
CA PRO A 129 10.97 -6.42 -8.92
C PRO A 129 9.65 -7.11 -9.30
N LEU A 130 9.02 -7.79 -8.35
CA LEU A 130 7.76 -8.50 -8.58
C LEU A 130 6.62 -7.68 -8.00
N GLN A 131 5.90 -6.97 -8.87
CA GLN A 131 4.76 -6.14 -8.45
C GLN A 131 3.54 -7.01 -8.16
N TRP A 132 2.82 -6.66 -7.10
CA TRP A 132 1.60 -7.33 -6.66
C TRP A 132 0.43 -7.01 -7.57
N TYR A 133 -0.43 -8.00 -7.75
CA TYR A 133 -1.73 -7.90 -8.40
C TYR A 133 -2.64 -9.02 -7.91
N VAL A 134 -3.94 -8.87 -8.10
CA VAL A 134 -4.92 -9.92 -7.76
C VAL A 134 -5.33 -10.71 -8.99
N ARG A 135 -5.41 -12.04 -8.86
CA ARG A 135 -5.91 -12.91 -9.95
C ARG A 135 -6.65 -14.12 -9.40
N PRO A 136 -7.60 -14.69 -10.16
CA PRO A 136 -8.23 -15.94 -9.80
C PRO A 136 -7.24 -17.10 -9.96
N GLU A 137 -7.36 -18.08 -9.07
CA GLU A 137 -6.62 -19.34 -9.10
C GLU A 137 -7.58 -20.54 -9.13
N ASN A 138 -7.04 -21.76 -9.16
CA ASN A 138 -7.81 -23.02 -9.16
C ASN A 138 -8.85 -23.10 -8.02
N THR A 139 -8.67 -22.36 -6.94
CA THR A 139 -9.61 -22.29 -5.80
C THR A 139 -10.81 -21.37 -6.04
N LYS A 140 -10.94 -20.74 -7.21
CA LYS A 140 -11.91 -19.64 -7.50
C LYS A 140 -11.82 -18.46 -6.51
N GLN A 141 -10.71 -18.37 -5.76
CA GLN A 141 -10.37 -17.27 -4.90
C GLN A 141 -9.44 -16.32 -5.65
N MET A 142 -9.56 -15.02 -5.41
CA MET A 142 -8.58 -14.05 -5.86
C MET A 142 -7.37 -14.08 -4.93
N HIS A 143 -6.23 -14.55 -5.43
CA HIS A 143 -4.96 -14.57 -4.69
C HIS A 143 -4.15 -13.32 -4.99
N VAL A 144 -3.48 -12.80 -3.97
CA VAL A 144 -2.42 -11.81 -4.17
C VAL A 144 -1.22 -12.51 -4.77
N THR A 145 -0.89 -12.13 -5.99
CA THR A 145 0.18 -12.68 -6.80
C THR A 145 1.18 -11.57 -7.09
N ALA A 146 2.45 -11.90 -7.21
CA ALA A 146 3.48 -11.00 -7.66
C ALA A 146 4.21 -11.60 -8.87
N GLY A 147 4.54 -10.80 -9.87
CA GLY A 147 5.24 -11.33 -11.05
C GLY A 147 5.82 -10.28 -11.98
N LEU A 148 6.51 -10.76 -13.02
CA LEU A 148 6.99 -9.92 -14.12
C LEU A 148 5.79 -9.35 -14.90
N LEU A 149 5.91 -8.07 -15.23
CA LEU A 149 4.84 -7.24 -15.78
C LEU A 149 4.89 -7.08 -17.31
N THR A 150 5.95 -7.56 -17.94
CA THR A 150 6.16 -7.45 -19.39
C THR A 150 5.01 -8.13 -20.15
N GLY A 151 4.33 -7.36 -21.01
CA GLY A 151 3.23 -7.86 -21.84
C GLY A 151 1.87 -7.99 -21.13
N MET A 152 1.75 -7.56 -19.87
CA MET A 152 0.44 -7.43 -19.22
C MET A 152 -0.26 -6.12 -19.63
N GLU A 153 -1.58 -6.19 -19.79
CA GLU A 153 -2.42 -5.02 -20.05
C GLU A 153 -2.35 -4.01 -18.89
N GLY A 154 -2.28 -2.71 -19.21
CA GLY A 154 -2.16 -1.65 -18.20
C GLY A 154 -0.74 -1.42 -17.65
N CYS A 155 0.28 -2.02 -18.27
CA CYS A 155 1.68 -1.88 -17.90
C CYS A 155 2.45 -1.04 -18.92
N LYS A 156 3.19 -0.01 -18.46
CA LYS A 156 4.06 0.79 -19.33
C LYS A 156 5.39 0.06 -19.58
N THR A 157 5.84 -0.01 -20.83
CA THR A 157 7.16 -0.53 -21.21
C THR A 157 8.24 0.55 -21.11
N PRO A 158 9.53 0.21 -20.85
CA PRO A 158 10.07 -1.12 -20.58
C PRO A 158 10.10 -1.38 -19.06
N ALA A 159 9.33 -2.37 -18.59
CA ALA A 159 9.22 -2.76 -17.17
C ALA A 159 8.85 -1.63 -16.19
N GLY A 160 8.01 -0.69 -16.62
CA GLY A 160 7.41 0.32 -15.76
C GLY A 160 6.37 -0.25 -14.81
N THR A 161 6.03 0.52 -13.78
CA THR A 161 4.94 0.23 -12.83
C THR A 161 3.63 0.00 -13.58
N CYS A 162 2.94 -1.12 -13.33
CA CYS A 162 1.59 -1.30 -13.89
C CYS A 162 0.58 -0.51 -13.09
N MET A 163 -0.34 0.14 -13.80
CA MET A 163 -1.30 1.06 -13.20
C MET A 163 -2.77 0.66 -13.41
N ALA A 164 -3.04 -0.54 -13.93
CA ALA A 164 -4.41 -1.05 -13.96
C ALA A 164 -4.92 -1.34 -12.54
N GLU A 165 -6.24 -1.27 -12.35
CA GLU A 165 -6.90 -1.39 -11.04
C GLU A 165 -6.56 -2.71 -10.31
N ILE A 166 -6.31 -3.79 -11.05
CA ILE A 166 -5.87 -5.09 -10.49
C ILE A 166 -4.53 -5.04 -9.74
N PHE A 167 -3.74 -3.99 -9.97
CA PHE A 167 -2.47 -3.71 -9.29
C PHE A 167 -2.62 -2.75 -8.11
N MET A 168 -3.81 -2.18 -7.91
CA MET A 168 -4.07 -1.16 -6.92
C MET A 168 -4.49 -1.76 -5.58
N PHE A 169 -3.80 -1.30 -4.55
CA PHE A 169 -4.09 -1.63 -3.17
C PHE A 169 -4.28 -0.35 -2.37
N ARG A 170 -4.92 -0.47 -1.21
CA ARG A 170 -5.00 0.60 -0.21
C ARG A 170 -4.58 0.09 1.15
N VAL A 171 -4.09 1.00 1.96
CA VAL A 171 -3.79 0.76 3.37
C VAL A 171 -4.82 1.54 4.19
N GLU A 172 -5.46 0.86 5.14
CA GLU A 172 -6.45 1.46 6.03
C GLU A 172 -6.06 1.24 7.48
N LYS A 173 -6.40 2.20 8.36
CA LYS A 173 -6.21 2.01 9.80
C LYS A 173 -7.19 0.95 10.30
N HIS A 174 -6.69 -0.02 11.06
CA HIS A 174 -7.56 -1.07 11.62
C HIS A 174 -7.00 -1.62 12.94
N GLY A 175 -7.77 -1.46 14.03
CA GLY A 175 -7.36 -1.89 15.36
C GLY A 175 -5.98 -1.32 15.75
N ALA A 176 -5.09 -2.21 16.22
CA ALA A 176 -3.74 -1.86 16.64
C ALA A 176 -2.74 -1.67 15.49
N GLY A 177 -3.15 -1.85 14.23
CA GLY A 177 -2.29 -1.74 13.07
C GLY A 177 -3.03 -1.19 11.86
N TYR A 178 -2.81 -1.83 10.73
CA TYR A 178 -3.39 -1.51 9.44
C TYR A 178 -4.02 -2.75 8.81
N LYS A 179 -4.93 -2.56 7.87
CA LYS A 179 -5.36 -3.62 6.95
C LYS A 179 -5.01 -3.20 5.52
N LEU A 180 -4.76 -4.19 4.68
CA LEU A 180 -4.56 -4.00 3.25
C LEU A 180 -5.86 -4.32 2.52
N MET A 181 -6.15 -3.56 1.47
CA MET A 181 -7.31 -3.78 0.61
C MET A 181 -6.87 -3.87 -0.85
N SER A 182 -7.62 -4.62 -1.65
CA SER A 182 -7.51 -4.62 -3.11
C SER A 182 -8.69 -3.86 -3.70
N CYS A 183 -8.41 -3.00 -4.68
CA CYS A 183 -9.39 -2.12 -5.30
C CYS A 183 -9.45 -2.28 -6.84
N PRO A 184 -9.58 -3.51 -7.39
CA PRO A 184 -9.77 -3.69 -8.83
C PRO A 184 -11.12 -3.14 -9.28
N ASP A 185 -12.12 -3.16 -8.39
CA ASP A 185 -13.46 -2.62 -8.60
C ASP A 185 -13.94 -1.99 -7.29
N ALA A 186 -14.82 -0.99 -7.36
CA ALA A 186 -15.50 -0.47 -6.18
C ALA A 186 -16.71 -1.36 -5.79
N PRO A 187 -16.91 -1.70 -4.51
CA PRO A 187 -16.09 -1.32 -3.36
C PRO A 187 -14.81 -2.16 -3.21
N CYS A 188 -13.74 -1.54 -2.70
CA CYS A 188 -12.52 -2.22 -2.31
C CYS A 188 -12.81 -3.34 -1.30
N ARG A 189 -12.03 -4.41 -1.38
CA ARG A 189 -12.18 -5.58 -0.51
C ARG A 189 -10.93 -5.81 0.31
N ASP A 190 -11.13 -6.24 1.55
CA ASP A 190 -10.04 -6.52 2.48
C ASP A 190 -9.17 -7.69 1.99
N LEU A 191 -7.90 -7.67 2.38
CA LEU A 191 -7.03 -8.83 2.22
C LEU A 191 -7.10 -9.69 3.49
N VAL A 192 -7.35 -10.97 3.28
CA VAL A 192 -7.55 -11.98 4.32
C VAL A 192 -6.63 -13.17 4.12
N LEU A 193 -6.44 -13.94 5.19
CA LEU A 193 -5.72 -15.21 5.12
C LEU A 193 -6.65 -16.34 4.66
N LEU A 194 -6.12 -17.21 3.81
CA LEU A 194 -6.72 -18.48 3.44
C LEU A 194 -5.73 -19.61 3.72
N ASP A 195 -6.09 -20.50 4.65
CA ASP A 195 -5.36 -21.75 4.85
C ASP A 195 -5.72 -22.74 3.75
N TYR A 196 -4.75 -23.12 2.92
CA TYR A 196 -4.94 -24.09 1.84
C TYR A 196 -3.64 -24.87 1.59
N ALA A 197 -3.72 -26.18 1.39
CA ALA A 197 -2.57 -27.04 1.08
C ALA A 197 -1.35 -26.83 2.02
N GLY A 198 -1.62 -26.65 3.33
CA GLY A 198 -0.58 -26.46 4.35
C GLY A 198 0.12 -25.10 4.32
N ARG A 199 -0.42 -24.11 3.60
CA ARG A 199 0.12 -22.75 3.51
C ARG A 199 -0.97 -21.72 3.79
N ARG A 200 -0.58 -20.55 4.30
CA ARG A 200 -1.47 -19.40 4.49
C ARG A 200 -1.27 -18.42 3.36
N TYR A 201 -2.24 -18.32 2.48
CA TYR A 201 -2.21 -17.41 1.32
C TYR A 201 -2.87 -16.08 1.67
N LEU A 202 -2.32 -14.99 1.12
CA LEU A 202 -2.98 -13.70 1.13
C LEU A 202 -3.98 -13.64 -0.05
N THR A 203 -5.24 -13.41 0.26
CA THR A 203 -6.35 -13.47 -0.70
C THR A 203 -7.30 -12.30 -0.50
N VAL A 204 -8.10 -11.97 -1.52
CA VAL A 204 -9.16 -10.96 -1.38
C VAL A 204 -10.36 -11.58 -0.64
N GLU A 205 -10.97 -10.82 0.26
CA GLU A 205 -12.18 -11.18 1.02
C GLU A 205 -13.36 -11.56 0.09
N LYS A 206 -14.08 -12.64 0.44
CA LYS A 206 -15.27 -13.12 -0.28
C LYS A 206 -16.38 -13.69 0.63
N ASP A 207 -16.02 -14.18 1.81
CA ASP A 207 -16.85 -15.07 2.64
C ASP A 207 -17.10 -14.51 4.06
N GLY A 208 -16.95 -13.21 4.27
CA GLY A 208 -17.07 -12.53 5.57
C GLY A 208 -15.88 -12.77 6.52
N ARG A 209 -14.70 -13.07 6.00
CA ARG A 209 -13.50 -13.31 6.84
C ARG A 209 -12.94 -12.00 7.40
N GLU A 210 -12.37 -12.06 8.60
CA GLU A 210 -11.71 -10.91 9.21
C GLU A 210 -10.45 -10.50 8.42
N PRO A 211 -10.20 -9.18 8.27
CA PRO A 211 -9.02 -8.67 7.59
C PRO A 211 -7.74 -9.10 8.32
N LEU A 212 -6.68 -9.37 7.55
CA LEU A 212 -5.35 -9.51 8.13
C LEU A 212 -4.88 -8.14 8.63
N VAL A 213 -4.82 -7.99 9.95
CA VAL A 213 -4.23 -6.81 10.59
C VAL A 213 -2.71 -6.92 10.56
N VAL A 214 -2.03 -5.87 10.11
CA VAL A 214 -0.58 -5.84 9.89
C VAL A 214 0.08 -4.58 10.46
N VAL A 215 1.38 -4.67 10.69
CA VAL A 215 2.30 -3.55 10.91
C VAL A 215 3.45 -3.63 9.92
N PHE A 216 4.09 -2.49 9.68
CA PHE A 216 5.22 -2.36 8.76
C PHE A 216 6.51 -2.20 9.55
N LYS A 217 7.46 -3.12 9.38
CA LYS A 217 8.78 -3.02 10.02
C LYS A 217 9.83 -2.65 8.99
N LYS A 218 10.51 -1.53 9.18
CA LYS A 218 11.53 -1.03 8.25
C LYS A 218 12.75 -1.95 8.21
N PHE A 219 13.29 -2.14 7.01
CA PHE A 219 14.58 -2.81 6.83
C PHE A 219 15.72 -1.89 7.20
N HIS A 220 16.53 -2.29 8.17
CA HIS A 220 17.81 -1.66 8.44
C HIS A 220 18.91 -2.47 7.75
N ARG A 221 19.59 -1.88 6.77
CA ARG A 221 20.89 -2.41 6.36
C ARG A 221 21.81 -2.30 7.57
N VAL A 222 22.33 -3.42 8.05
CA VAL A 222 23.44 -3.39 9.01
C VAL A 222 24.60 -2.74 8.27
N THR A 223 24.87 -1.47 8.56
CA THR A 223 26.11 -0.82 8.15
C THR A 223 27.21 -1.52 8.93
N LEU A 224 28.06 -2.29 8.24
CA LEU A 224 29.29 -2.79 8.87
C LEU A 224 30.05 -1.58 9.42
N PRO A 225 30.53 -1.63 10.68
CA PRO A 225 31.43 -0.59 11.16
C PRO A 225 32.62 -0.52 10.20
N PRO A 226 33.12 0.70 9.89
CA PRO A 226 34.30 0.84 9.04
C PRO A 226 35.43 -0.02 9.62
N ALA A 227 36.06 -0.82 8.76
CA ALA A 227 37.16 -1.69 9.17
C ALA A 227 38.21 -0.84 9.88
N SER A 228 38.44 -1.11 11.16
CA SER A 228 39.54 -0.50 11.89
C SER A 228 40.84 -0.91 11.20
N HIS A 229 41.61 0.07 10.72
CA HIS A 229 42.94 -0.17 10.17
C HIS A 229 43.78 -0.95 11.18
N PRO A 230 44.51 -2.01 10.76
CA PRO A 230 45.48 -2.66 11.62
C PRO A 230 46.53 -1.62 12.03
N GLN A 231 46.66 -1.37 13.33
CA GLN A 231 47.86 -0.72 13.84
C GLN A 231 49.01 -1.71 13.64
N LEU A 232 49.92 -1.40 12.72
CA LEU A 232 51.24 -2.03 12.71
C LEU A 232 51.95 -1.59 14.00
N GLY A 233 52.12 -2.54 14.92
CA GLY A 233 53.15 -2.47 15.95
C GLY A 233 54.50 -2.91 15.41
#